data_AF-A0A2T2WWW5-F1
#
_entry.id   AF-A0A2T2WWW5-F1
#
_cell.length_a   1.000
_cell.length_b   1.000
_cell.length_c   1.000
_cell.angle_alpha   90.00
_cell.angle_beta   90.00
_cell.angle_gamma   90.00
#
_symmetry.space_group_name_H-M   'P 1'
#
loop_
_entity.id
_entity.type
_entity.pdbx_description
1 polymer ?
#
loop_
_entity_poly.entity_id
_entity_poly.type
_entity_poly.pdbx_seq_one_letter_code
_entity_poly.pdbx_strand_id
1 'polypeptide(L)'
;MALNPSQVYLYAADPPDYQIALGAAAISGIPWEQVMGNFYDAWNTVANGSYLVIAVGAPANNALYYNPCGWPNPSHEAQGSTPFDLAPSPADTLPGRNWYESAAGEFGYQTFLIAAAFAYYATHGSLPSTLSSYPSPISPLHVCDGSLVVAFPSISSCVNGVDSATNLGPVATCLKSHGYDFVARYLGGPCFAGTPLTRSEIQQLTSAGLLVASIYSGANGTSLVNCGTQDLTQGQLDGNSAATLARAIGQPAGTAIYLGMESDQTHPSWLAYVQGWTQAVAAQGYMPGVYSSQSQLTTIHEQPWGLSHLLYWLAQWTHPGAITPAPCPSTMLSYARMWQYVGNSSMCNTAIDVNSAQGTVGMWS
;
A
#
# COMPACT_ATOMS: atom_id res chain seq x y z
N MET A 1 -14.53 23.58 7.73
CA MET A 1 -13.52 23.25 8.77
C MET A 1 -13.24 21.80 8.54
N ALA A 2 -12.01 21.48 8.17
CA ALA A 2 -11.64 20.13 7.77
C ALA A 2 -12.11 19.06 8.75
N LEU A 3 -12.52 17.92 8.19
CA LEU A 3 -12.98 16.76 8.93
C LEU A 3 -11.81 16.09 9.66
N ASN A 4 -12.10 15.49 10.82
CA ASN A 4 -11.15 14.55 11.39
C ASN A 4 -10.99 13.35 10.43
N PRO A 5 -9.79 12.79 10.24
CA PRO A 5 -9.61 11.63 9.38
C PRO A 5 -10.58 10.49 9.70
N SER A 6 -10.88 10.24 10.98
CA SER A 6 -11.88 9.24 11.45
C SER A 6 -13.32 9.50 10.98
N GLN A 7 -13.61 10.63 10.35
CA GLN A 7 -14.93 10.97 9.80
C GLN A 7 -15.01 10.74 8.28
N VAL A 8 -13.93 10.25 7.64
CA VAL A 8 -13.86 10.07 6.19
C VAL A 8 -13.65 8.59 5.89
N TYR A 9 -14.52 8.03 5.04
CA TYR A 9 -14.36 6.69 4.50
C TYR A 9 -14.13 6.76 2.99
N LEU A 10 -13.29 5.87 2.46
CA LEU A 10 -13.18 5.64 1.03
C LEU A 10 -13.80 4.28 0.72
N TYR A 11 -14.59 4.19 -0.33
CA TYR A 11 -15.23 2.95 -0.76
C TYR A 11 -14.83 2.62 -2.20
N ALA A 12 -14.34 1.41 -2.42
CA ALA A 12 -14.07 0.90 -3.76
C ALA A 12 -14.79 -0.45 -3.96
N ALA A 13 -15.28 -0.68 -5.18
CA ALA A 13 -16.04 -1.89 -5.52
C ALA A 13 -15.24 -2.87 -6.40
N ASP A 14 -13.96 -2.61 -6.67
CA ASP A 14 -13.06 -3.56 -7.31
C ASP A 14 -11.63 -3.52 -6.72
N PRO A 15 -10.78 -4.53 -6.98
CA PRO A 15 -9.43 -4.57 -6.41
C PRO A 15 -8.49 -3.42 -6.86
N PRO A 16 -8.41 -3.04 -8.15
CA PRO A 16 -7.60 -1.88 -8.57
C PRO A 16 -7.96 -0.57 -7.86
N ASP A 17 -9.23 -0.21 -7.82
CA ASP A 17 -9.70 1.04 -7.21
C ASP A 17 -9.57 1.00 -5.69
N TYR A 18 -9.63 -0.19 -5.09
CA TYR A 18 -9.36 -0.34 -3.65
C TYR A 18 -7.91 -0.02 -3.30
N GLN A 19 -6.93 -0.41 -4.13
CA GLN A 19 -5.54 -0.01 -3.91
C GLN A 19 -5.35 1.50 -4.05
N ILE A 20 -6.07 2.12 -4.99
CA ILE A 20 -6.11 3.58 -5.12
C ILE A 20 -6.68 4.22 -3.86
N ALA A 21 -7.77 3.68 -3.33
CA ALA A 21 -8.41 4.16 -2.10
C ALA A 21 -7.45 4.05 -0.89
N LEU A 22 -6.71 2.94 -0.75
CA LEU A 22 -5.66 2.80 0.27
C LEU A 22 -4.56 3.86 0.13
N GLY A 23 -4.11 4.12 -1.10
CA GLY A 23 -3.12 5.16 -1.38
C GLY A 23 -3.62 6.57 -1.01
N ALA A 24 -4.86 6.90 -1.41
CA ALA A 24 -5.49 8.19 -1.11
C ALA A 24 -5.75 8.38 0.39
N ALA A 25 -6.12 7.31 1.10
CA ALA A 25 -6.27 7.31 2.56
C ALA A 25 -4.92 7.60 3.24
N ALA A 26 -3.87 6.88 2.81
CA ALA A 26 -2.54 7.00 3.38
C ALA A 26 -1.98 8.43 3.28
N ILE A 27 -2.06 9.08 2.12
CA ILE A 27 -1.54 10.45 1.97
C ILE A 27 -2.36 11.51 2.73
N SER A 28 -3.60 11.18 3.10
CA SER A 28 -4.56 12.10 3.73
C SER A 28 -4.69 11.90 5.24
N GLY A 29 -3.91 10.99 5.83
CA GLY A 29 -3.96 10.66 7.26
C GLY A 29 -5.19 9.86 7.68
N ILE A 30 -5.94 9.30 6.71
CA ILE A 30 -7.13 8.49 6.95
C ILE A 30 -6.69 7.06 7.31
N PRO A 31 -7.15 6.50 8.44
CA PRO A 31 -6.84 5.12 8.81
C PRO A 31 -7.26 4.14 7.72
N TRP A 32 -6.43 3.13 7.45
CA TRP A 32 -6.71 2.14 6.40
C TRP A 32 -7.99 1.34 6.68
N GLU A 33 -8.38 1.23 7.95
CA GLU A 33 -9.65 0.63 8.39
C GLU A 33 -10.88 1.39 7.86
N GLN A 34 -10.70 2.62 7.39
CA GLN A 34 -11.74 3.42 6.76
C GLN A 34 -11.78 3.31 5.24
N VAL A 35 -11.03 2.35 4.68
CA VAL A 35 -11.19 1.95 3.29
C VAL A 35 -12.08 0.71 3.24
N MET A 36 -13.25 0.85 2.63
CA MET A 36 -14.29 -0.18 2.56
C MET A 36 -14.28 -0.86 1.20
N GLY A 37 -14.43 -2.19 1.21
CA GLY A 37 -14.64 -3.01 0.01
C GLY A 37 -16.02 -3.68 -0.04
N ASN A 38 -16.88 -3.43 0.95
CA ASN A 38 -18.19 -4.04 1.05
C ASN A 38 -19.29 -3.01 0.78
N PHE A 39 -20.10 -3.26 -0.24
CA PHE A 39 -21.19 -2.39 -0.63
C PHE A 39 -22.23 -2.19 0.47
N TYR A 40 -22.54 -3.24 1.25
CA TYR A 40 -23.53 -3.19 2.32
C TYR A 40 -23.09 -2.24 3.43
N ASP A 41 -21.80 -2.22 3.76
CA ASP A 41 -21.21 -1.32 4.75
C ASP A 41 -21.14 0.12 4.22
N ALA A 42 -20.77 0.28 2.95
CA ALA A 42 -20.78 1.58 2.28
C ALA A 42 -22.19 2.19 2.27
N TRP A 43 -23.22 1.40 1.93
CA TRP A 43 -24.62 1.82 1.98
C TRP A 43 -25.02 2.33 3.36
N ASN A 44 -24.76 1.54 4.42
CA ASN A 44 -25.09 1.95 5.79
C ASN A 44 -24.37 3.25 6.18
N THR A 45 -23.10 3.38 5.78
CA THR A 45 -22.27 4.55 6.12
C THR A 45 -22.78 5.81 5.44
N VAL A 46 -23.12 5.75 4.14
CA VAL A 46 -23.72 6.87 3.40
C VAL A 46 -25.12 7.22 3.95
N ALA A 47 -25.95 6.21 4.22
CA ALA A 47 -27.31 6.40 4.75
C ALA A 47 -27.33 7.01 6.18
N ASN A 48 -26.26 6.79 6.94
CA ASN A 48 -26.09 7.32 8.29
C ASN A 48 -25.83 8.84 8.29
N GLY A 49 -25.01 9.33 7.36
CA GLY A 49 -24.70 10.75 7.21
C GLY A 49 -23.74 11.36 8.25
N SER A 50 -23.22 10.58 9.19
CA SER A 50 -22.20 11.04 10.16
C SER A 50 -20.76 11.01 9.60
N TYR A 51 -20.61 10.55 8.37
CA TYR A 51 -19.33 10.37 7.69
C TYR A 51 -19.38 10.98 6.30
N LEU A 52 -18.24 11.44 5.81
CA LEU A 52 -18.03 11.66 4.38
C LEU A 52 -17.58 10.33 3.78
N VAL A 53 -18.30 9.86 2.76
CA VAL A 53 -17.89 8.68 1.98
C VAL A 53 -17.45 9.14 0.59
N ILE A 54 -16.26 8.73 0.18
CA ILE A 54 -15.70 8.99 -1.15
C ILE A 54 -15.73 7.67 -1.92
N ALA A 55 -16.55 7.58 -2.96
CA ALA A 55 -16.61 6.44 -3.87
C ALA A 55 -15.43 6.51 -4.85
N VAL A 56 -14.48 5.60 -4.72
CA VAL A 56 -13.26 5.55 -5.52
C VAL A 56 -13.51 4.66 -6.73
N GLY A 57 -13.49 5.28 -7.92
CA GLY A 57 -13.64 4.58 -9.19
C GLY A 57 -15.09 4.44 -9.68
N ALA A 58 -15.22 4.14 -10.98
CA ALA A 58 -16.52 4.02 -11.64
C ALA A 58 -17.41 2.93 -11.01
N PRO A 59 -16.89 1.73 -10.66
CA PRO A 59 -17.72 0.68 -10.08
C PRO A 59 -18.34 1.06 -8.73
N ALA A 60 -17.58 1.75 -7.87
CA ALA A 60 -18.08 2.23 -6.58
C ALA A 60 -19.16 3.30 -6.77
N ASN A 61 -18.94 4.23 -7.71
CA ASN A 61 -19.88 5.30 -8.05
C ASN A 61 -21.18 4.75 -8.65
N ASN A 62 -21.08 3.82 -9.61
CA ASN A 62 -22.24 3.15 -10.21
C ASN A 62 -23.05 2.38 -9.16
N ALA A 63 -22.36 1.66 -8.26
CA ALA A 63 -22.99 0.90 -7.20
C ALA A 63 -23.76 1.79 -6.21
N LEU A 64 -23.17 2.87 -5.72
CA LEU A 64 -23.85 3.78 -4.79
C LEU A 64 -24.93 4.63 -5.47
N TYR A 65 -24.77 5.00 -6.74
CA TYR A 65 -25.78 5.81 -7.43
C TYR A 65 -26.98 4.99 -7.92
N TYR A 66 -26.74 3.79 -8.48
CA TYR A 66 -27.80 3.00 -9.11
C TYR A 66 -27.96 1.59 -8.53
N ASN A 67 -26.97 1.01 -7.86
CA ASN A 67 -26.94 -0.43 -7.56
C ASN A 67 -27.37 -1.31 -8.75
N PRO A 68 -26.73 -1.16 -9.92
CA PRO A 68 -27.16 -1.78 -11.17
C PRO A 68 -26.98 -3.31 -11.15
N CYS A 69 -26.08 -3.82 -10.33
CA CYS A 69 -25.90 -5.26 -10.11
C CYS A 69 -26.96 -5.91 -9.21
N GLY A 70 -27.82 -5.12 -8.56
CA GLY A 70 -28.84 -5.64 -7.65
C GLY A 70 -28.23 -6.26 -6.39
N TRP A 71 -27.12 -5.70 -5.91
CA TRP A 71 -26.46 -6.18 -4.71
C TRP A 71 -27.39 -6.01 -3.50
N PRO A 72 -27.43 -7.01 -2.59
CA PRO A 72 -28.18 -6.90 -1.34
C PRO A 72 -27.83 -5.61 -0.60
N ASN A 73 -28.86 -4.91 -0.12
CA ASN A 73 -28.71 -3.66 0.59
C ASN A 73 -29.59 -3.64 1.86
N PRO A 74 -29.19 -2.87 2.89
CA PRO A 74 -29.90 -2.78 4.17
C PRO A 74 -31.37 -2.34 4.07
N SER A 75 -31.71 -1.56 3.04
CA SER A 75 -33.06 -1.03 2.84
C SER A 75 -33.96 -1.97 2.05
N HIS A 76 -33.44 -3.11 1.56
CA HIS A 76 -34.12 -4.02 0.65
C HIS A 76 -34.66 -3.34 -0.62
N GLU A 77 -33.99 -2.29 -1.08
CA GLU A 77 -34.29 -1.61 -2.34
C GLU A 77 -34.10 -2.56 -3.52
N ALA A 78 -34.92 -2.37 -4.56
CA ALA A 78 -34.82 -3.14 -5.79
C ALA A 78 -33.52 -2.82 -6.55
N GLN A 79 -33.12 -3.74 -7.42
CA GLN A 79 -32.03 -3.51 -8.37
C GLN A 79 -32.27 -2.23 -9.17
N GLY A 80 -31.22 -1.42 -9.37
CA GLY A 80 -31.32 -0.15 -10.09
C GLY A 80 -31.79 1.04 -9.24
N SER A 81 -31.99 0.84 -7.93
CA SER A 81 -32.45 1.88 -7.00
C SER A 81 -31.50 2.03 -5.81
N THR A 82 -31.13 3.27 -5.51
CA THR A 82 -30.52 3.67 -4.23
C THR A 82 -31.15 4.99 -3.76
N PRO A 83 -31.08 5.31 -2.46
CA PRO A 83 -31.57 6.60 -1.96
C PRO A 83 -30.49 7.70 -2.00
N PHE A 84 -29.37 7.49 -2.71
CA PHE A 84 -28.16 8.28 -2.59
C PHE A 84 -27.96 9.28 -3.73
N ASP A 85 -27.39 10.45 -3.38
CA ASP A 85 -27.06 11.52 -4.32
C ASP A 85 -25.60 11.97 -4.17
N LEU A 86 -25.07 12.62 -5.20
CA LEU A 86 -23.70 13.14 -5.23
C LEU A 86 -23.56 14.47 -4.49
N ALA A 87 -22.74 14.49 -3.45
CA ALA A 87 -22.38 15.70 -2.73
C ALA A 87 -21.59 16.68 -3.61
N PRO A 88 -21.69 18.00 -3.35
CA PRO A 88 -20.74 18.95 -3.91
C PRO A 88 -19.32 18.61 -3.44
N SER A 89 -18.41 18.42 -4.38
CA SER A 89 -17.04 17.99 -4.13
C SER A 89 -15.99 19.00 -4.63
N PRO A 90 -14.82 19.11 -3.99
CA PRO A 90 -14.43 18.41 -2.76
C PRO A 90 -15.00 19.10 -1.52
N ALA A 91 -15.39 18.32 -0.52
CA ALA A 91 -16.00 18.76 0.72
C ALA A 91 -15.03 18.61 1.88
N ASP A 92 -14.98 19.62 2.74
CA ASP A 92 -14.27 19.61 4.02
C ASP A 92 -15.24 19.53 5.22
N THR A 93 -16.51 19.21 4.96
CA THR A 93 -17.58 19.09 5.95
C THR A 93 -18.47 17.89 5.63
N LEU A 94 -19.24 17.42 6.62
CA LEU A 94 -20.12 16.27 6.43
C LEU A 94 -21.25 16.64 5.46
N PRO A 95 -21.45 15.90 4.36
CA PRO A 95 -22.48 16.23 3.37
C PRO A 95 -23.90 15.88 3.86
N GLY A 96 -24.00 15.09 4.93
CA GLY A 96 -25.27 14.68 5.54
C GLY A 96 -25.77 13.33 5.01
N ARG A 97 -26.97 12.94 5.46
CA ARG A 97 -27.55 11.63 5.14
C ARG A 97 -27.77 11.47 3.64
N ASN A 98 -27.39 10.31 3.12
CA ASN A 98 -27.57 9.90 1.74
C ASN A 98 -26.70 10.64 0.71
N TRP A 99 -25.75 11.46 1.14
CA TRP A 99 -24.85 12.18 0.23
C TRP A 99 -23.43 11.61 0.31
N TYR A 100 -22.80 11.41 -0.84
CA TYR A 100 -21.42 10.91 -0.95
C TYR A 100 -20.69 11.61 -2.10
N GLU A 101 -19.35 11.59 -2.09
CA GLU A 101 -18.55 12.11 -3.20
C GLU A 101 -18.14 11.02 -4.18
N SER A 102 -18.08 11.35 -5.47
CA SER A 102 -17.49 10.46 -6.47
C SER A 102 -16.08 10.90 -6.83
N ALA A 103 -15.13 10.01 -6.60
CA ALA A 103 -13.76 10.11 -7.09
C ALA A 103 -13.52 9.22 -8.32
N ALA A 104 -14.54 9.03 -9.18
CA ALA A 104 -14.42 8.25 -10.40
C ALA A 104 -13.76 9.07 -11.52
N GLY A 105 -12.65 8.59 -12.08
CA GLY A 105 -12.06 9.10 -13.32
C GLY A 105 -12.34 8.20 -14.52
N GLU A 106 -12.02 8.65 -15.73
CA GLU A 106 -12.11 7.83 -16.95
C GLU A 106 -11.07 6.70 -16.96
N PHE A 107 -9.93 6.93 -16.29
CA PHE A 107 -8.83 5.99 -16.15
C PHE A 107 -8.34 5.93 -14.71
N GLY A 108 -7.70 4.81 -14.31
CA GLY A 108 -7.23 4.62 -12.93
C GLY A 108 -6.29 5.72 -12.42
N TYR A 109 -5.43 6.30 -13.26
CA TYR A 109 -4.58 7.43 -12.82
C TYR A 109 -5.40 8.68 -12.50
N GLN A 110 -6.51 8.92 -13.21
CA GLN A 110 -7.42 10.04 -12.92
C GLN A 110 -8.18 9.78 -11.63
N THR A 111 -8.72 8.56 -11.45
CA THR A 111 -9.33 8.11 -10.19
C THR A 111 -8.39 8.36 -9.02
N PHE A 112 -7.10 8.02 -9.16
CA PHE A 112 -6.10 8.30 -8.12
C PHE A 112 -5.94 9.78 -7.82
N LEU A 113 -5.78 10.65 -8.83
CA LEU A 113 -5.62 12.09 -8.61
C LEU A 113 -6.86 12.71 -7.95
N ILE A 114 -8.06 12.28 -8.34
CA ILE A 114 -9.31 12.78 -7.77
C ILE A 114 -9.46 12.29 -6.33
N ALA A 115 -9.28 10.99 -6.07
CA ALA A 115 -9.38 10.42 -4.73
C ALA A 115 -8.35 11.03 -3.77
N ALA A 116 -7.12 11.22 -4.24
CA ALA A 116 -6.07 11.93 -3.50
C ALA A 116 -6.47 13.37 -3.18
N ALA A 117 -6.98 14.13 -4.17
CA ALA A 117 -7.42 15.50 -3.97
C ALA A 117 -8.57 15.59 -2.97
N PHE A 118 -9.59 14.74 -3.10
CA PHE A 118 -10.82 14.79 -2.30
C PHE A 118 -10.55 14.35 -0.87
N ALA A 119 -9.85 13.23 -0.68
CA ALA A 119 -9.48 12.75 0.65
C ALA A 119 -8.59 13.76 1.40
N TYR A 120 -7.63 14.38 0.71
CA TYR A 120 -6.73 15.35 1.32
C TYR A 120 -7.46 16.65 1.65
N TYR A 121 -8.30 17.14 0.73
CA TYR A 121 -9.15 18.31 0.97
C TYR A 121 -10.10 18.09 2.15
N ALA A 122 -10.69 16.90 2.27
CA ALA A 122 -11.56 16.56 3.37
C ALA A 122 -10.89 16.71 4.73
N THR A 123 -9.63 16.25 4.86
CA THR A 123 -8.90 16.25 6.14
C THR A 123 -8.03 17.49 6.39
N HIS A 124 -7.75 18.29 5.35
CA HIS A 124 -6.87 19.47 5.46
C HIS A 124 -7.55 20.79 5.06
N GLY A 125 -8.74 20.77 4.47
CA GLY A 125 -9.47 21.95 3.99
C GLY A 125 -8.81 22.67 2.81
N SER A 126 -7.80 22.06 2.20
CA SER A 126 -7.04 22.59 1.07
C SER A 126 -6.44 21.44 0.26
N LEU A 127 -6.07 21.69 -0.99
CA LEU A 127 -5.38 20.68 -1.80
C LEU A 127 -3.90 20.55 -1.38
N PRO A 128 -3.27 19.38 -1.58
CA PRO A 128 -1.85 19.23 -1.33
C PRO A 128 -1.04 20.11 -2.29
N SER A 129 0.09 20.66 -1.83
CA SER A 129 0.92 21.59 -2.60
C SER A 129 1.46 20.98 -3.90
N THR A 130 1.58 19.66 -3.96
CA THR A 130 2.01 18.89 -5.14
C THR A 130 0.89 18.64 -6.15
N LEU A 131 -0.37 18.95 -5.81
CA LEU A 131 -1.55 18.71 -6.64
C LEU A 131 -2.41 19.98 -6.73
N SER A 132 -2.03 20.87 -7.65
CA SER A 132 -2.74 22.14 -7.88
C SER A 132 -4.02 22.00 -8.71
N SER A 133 -4.21 20.87 -9.39
CA SER A 133 -5.42 20.57 -10.17
C SER A 133 -5.63 19.07 -10.30
N TYR A 134 -6.87 18.66 -10.53
CA TYR A 134 -7.28 17.28 -10.76
C TYR A 134 -8.36 17.25 -11.85
N PRO A 135 -8.52 16.12 -12.58
CA PRO A 135 -9.59 15.98 -13.57
C PRO A 135 -10.98 16.06 -12.95
N SER A 136 -12.00 16.49 -13.69
CA SER A 136 -13.38 16.41 -13.20
C SER A 136 -13.82 14.94 -13.07
N PRO A 137 -14.53 14.56 -12.00
CA PRO A 137 -15.10 13.22 -11.88
C PRO A 137 -16.07 12.91 -13.02
N ILE A 138 -16.09 11.67 -13.48
CA ILE A 138 -17.07 11.19 -14.46
C ILE A 138 -18.43 10.94 -13.79
N SER A 139 -19.51 11.13 -14.57
CA SER A 139 -20.86 10.84 -14.08
C SER A 139 -21.11 9.34 -13.90
N PRO A 140 -21.92 8.93 -12.91
CA PRO A 140 -22.29 7.53 -12.72
C PRO A 140 -23.09 7.01 -13.92
N LEU A 141 -22.88 5.74 -14.25
CA LEU A 141 -23.57 5.03 -15.31
C LEU A 141 -24.37 3.87 -14.72
N HIS A 142 -25.48 3.52 -15.38
CA HIS A 142 -26.30 2.37 -14.99
C HIS A 142 -25.70 1.05 -15.54
N VAL A 143 -24.44 0.77 -15.18
CA VAL A 143 -23.66 -0.40 -15.63
C VAL A 143 -23.30 -1.25 -14.43
N CYS A 144 -23.55 -2.55 -14.50
CA CYS A 144 -23.11 -3.47 -13.46
C CYS A 144 -21.62 -3.82 -13.64
N ASP A 145 -20.79 -3.28 -12.77
CA ASP A 145 -19.36 -3.51 -12.65
C ASP A 145 -18.93 -3.65 -11.17
N GLY A 146 -17.72 -4.14 -10.94
CA GLY A 146 -17.20 -4.40 -9.59
C GLY A 146 -17.78 -5.65 -8.92
N SER A 147 -17.76 -5.67 -7.59
CA SER A 147 -18.18 -6.80 -6.75
C SER A 147 -18.84 -6.32 -5.46
N LEU A 148 -19.90 -7.04 -5.02
CA LEU A 148 -20.62 -6.77 -3.77
C LEU A 148 -19.67 -6.66 -2.57
N VAL A 149 -18.71 -7.58 -2.54
CA VAL A 149 -17.57 -7.55 -1.64
C VAL A 149 -16.35 -7.64 -2.54
N VAL A 150 -15.48 -6.64 -2.47
CA VAL A 150 -14.12 -6.75 -2.98
C VAL A 150 -13.45 -7.82 -2.16
N ALA A 151 -13.32 -9.01 -2.76
CA ALA A 151 -12.60 -10.10 -2.17
C ALA A 151 -11.14 -9.67 -2.03
N PHE A 152 -10.77 -9.30 -0.81
CA PHE A 152 -9.36 -9.32 -0.44
C PHE A 152 -8.91 -10.78 -0.43
N PRO A 153 -7.62 -11.07 -0.69
CA PRO A 153 -6.99 -12.08 0.15
C PRO A 153 -7.25 -11.62 1.58
N SER A 154 -8.09 -12.35 2.32
CA SER A 154 -8.53 -11.99 3.66
C SER A 154 -7.37 -11.36 4.45
N ILE A 155 -7.56 -10.18 5.03
CA ILE A 155 -6.56 -9.51 5.88
C ILE A 155 -6.40 -10.26 7.23
N SER A 156 -6.94 -11.47 7.33
CA SER A 156 -6.68 -12.47 8.39
C SER A 156 -5.77 -13.62 7.95
N SER A 157 -5.52 -13.83 6.64
CA SER A 157 -4.59 -14.86 6.17
C SER A 157 -3.25 -14.22 5.87
N CYS A 158 -2.29 -14.46 6.74
CA CYS A 158 -0.92 -14.13 6.41
C CYS A 158 -0.45 -15.07 5.30
N VAL A 159 0.22 -14.50 4.32
CA VAL A 159 0.70 -15.22 3.14
C VAL A 159 2.20 -15.38 3.19
N ASN A 160 2.71 -16.47 2.62
CA ASN A 160 4.15 -16.66 2.49
C ASN A 160 4.67 -15.93 1.25
N GLY A 161 5.88 -15.43 1.36
CA GLY A 161 6.67 -14.96 0.24
C GLY A 161 8.13 -15.25 0.47
N VAL A 162 8.94 -14.85 -0.50
CA VAL A 162 10.39 -15.04 -0.44
C VAL A 162 11.10 -13.75 -0.79
N ASP A 163 12.31 -13.57 -0.30
CA ASP A 163 13.20 -12.56 -0.84
C ASP A 163 14.53 -13.20 -1.29
N SER A 164 15.18 -12.56 -2.25
CA SER A 164 16.47 -13.01 -2.76
C SER A 164 17.24 -11.86 -3.37
N ALA A 165 18.57 -11.91 -3.25
CA ALA A 165 19.48 -11.02 -3.95
C ALA A 165 19.66 -11.38 -5.45
N THR A 166 19.05 -12.47 -5.93
CA THR A 166 19.18 -12.97 -7.31
C THR A 166 17.86 -12.92 -8.09
N ASN A 167 17.93 -13.00 -9.42
CA ASN A 167 16.75 -12.98 -10.29
C ASN A 167 15.87 -14.22 -10.07
N LEU A 168 14.61 -14.01 -9.67
CA LEU A 168 13.62 -15.05 -9.38
C LEU A 168 12.67 -15.36 -10.54
N GLY A 169 12.72 -14.57 -11.63
CA GLY A 169 11.86 -14.77 -12.81
C GLY A 169 11.86 -16.21 -13.35
N PRO A 170 13.03 -16.85 -13.56
CA PRO A 170 13.11 -18.22 -14.06
C PRO A 170 12.46 -19.29 -13.15
N VAL A 171 12.28 -18.99 -11.86
CA VAL A 171 11.71 -19.92 -10.86
C VAL A 171 10.33 -19.49 -10.38
N ALA A 172 9.74 -18.43 -10.95
CA ALA A 172 8.47 -17.84 -10.51
C ALA A 172 7.32 -18.86 -10.42
N THR A 173 7.10 -19.66 -11.48
CA THR A 173 6.06 -20.70 -11.49
C THR A 173 6.30 -21.77 -10.42
N CYS A 174 7.57 -22.13 -10.17
CA CYS A 174 7.94 -23.08 -9.14
C CYS A 174 7.67 -22.51 -7.74
N LEU A 175 7.97 -21.24 -7.49
CA LEU A 175 7.63 -20.58 -6.22
C LEU A 175 6.12 -20.56 -6.00
N LYS A 176 5.34 -20.16 -7.00
CA LYS A 176 3.87 -20.14 -6.88
C LYS A 176 3.30 -21.53 -6.60
N SER A 177 3.81 -22.59 -7.26
CA SER A 177 3.35 -23.96 -7.02
C SER A 177 3.67 -24.49 -5.62
N HIS A 178 4.63 -23.88 -4.91
CA HIS A 178 4.97 -24.20 -3.52
C HIS A 178 4.24 -23.31 -2.50
N GLY A 179 3.24 -22.53 -2.93
CA GLY A 179 2.37 -21.76 -2.03
C GLY A 179 2.93 -20.42 -1.60
N TYR A 180 3.89 -19.86 -2.34
CA TYR A 180 4.33 -18.48 -2.17
C TYR A 180 3.45 -17.53 -2.99
N ASP A 181 3.05 -16.41 -2.40
CA ASP A 181 2.16 -15.43 -3.02
C ASP A 181 2.86 -14.14 -3.42
N PHE A 182 4.02 -13.86 -2.84
CA PHE A 182 4.80 -12.68 -3.18
C PHE A 182 6.30 -12.95 -3.19
N VAL A 183 7.04 -12.06 -3.84
CA VAL A 183 8.50 -11.98 -3.75
C VAL A 183 8.92 -10.57 -3.36
N ALA A 184 9.96 -10.43 -2.53
CA ALA A 184 10.62 -9.16 -2.32
C ALA A 184 11.95 -9.13 -3.07
N ARG A 185 12.18 -8.08 -3.87
CA ARG A 185 13.31 -7.99 -4.78
C ARG A 185 13.95 -6.62 -4.74
N TYR A 186 15.26 -6.59 -4.94
CA TYR A 186 16.06 -5.39 -4.79
C TYR A 186 16.03 -4.55 -6.07
N LEU A 187 15.61 -3.29 -5.95
CA LEU A 187 15.78 -2.26 -6.98
C LEU A 187 17.27 -1.97 -7.25
N GLY A 188 18.11 -2.18 -6.24
CA GLY A 188 19.53 -1.83 -6.22
C GLY A 188 19.87 -1.04 -4.97
N GLY A 189 20.76 -0.06 -5.13
CA GLY A 189 21.25 0.81 -4.07
C GLY A 189 22.76 0.65 -3.84
N PRO A 190 23.39 1.62 -3.16
CA PRO A 190 24.84 1.67 -3.04
C PRO A 190 25.43 0.49 -2.25
N CYS A 191 24.64 -0.14 -1.36
CA CYS A 191 25.07 -1.30 -0.59
C CYS A 191 24.65 -2.64 -1.20
N PHE A 192 24.02 -2.64 -2.38
CA PHE A 192 23.56 -3.87 -3.03
C PHE A 192 24.59 -4.44 -4.01
N ALA A 193 25.05 -5.67 -3.75
CA ALA A 193 25.98 -6.39 -4.62
C ALA A 193 25.32 -7.48 -5.49
N GLY A 194 23.99 -7.67 -5.36
CA GLY A 194 23.25 -8.71 -6.09
C GLY A 194 22.80 -8.29 -7.48
N THR A 195 21.82 -9.02 -8.04
CA THR A 195 21.20 -8.71 -9.33
C THR A 195 19.96 -7.85 -9.15
N PRO A 196 19.94 -6.59 -9.64
CA PRO A 196 18.78 -5.72 -9.50
C PRO A 196 17.55 -6.25 -10.24
N LEU A 197 16.38 -5.95 -9.71
CA LEU A 197 15.08 -6.23 -10.30
C LEU A 197 14.97 -5.56 -11.66
N THR A 198 14.45 -6.29 -12.65
CA THR A 198 14.26 -5.78 -14.02
C THR A 198 12.81 -5.90 -14.46
N ARG A 199 12.41 -5.11 -15.46
CA ARG A 199 11.06 -5.19 -16.06
C ARG A 199 10.74 -6.59 -16.60
N SER A 200 11.72 -7.29 -17.17
CA SER A 200 11.54 -8.65 -17.67
C SER A 200 11.34 -9.67 -16.54
N GLU A 201 12.05 -9.48 -15.41
CA GLU A 201 11.83 -10.30 -14.21
C GLU A 201 10.43 -10.07 -13.64
N ILE A 202 9.98 -8.82 -13.54
CA ILE A 202 8.63 -8.47 -13.05
C ILE A 202 7.57 -9.17 -13.89
N GLN A 203 7.65 -9.09 -15.23
CA GLN A 203 6.70 -9.75 -16.13
C GLN A 203 6.62 -11.27 -15.88
N GLN A 204 7.75 -11.93 -15.62
CA GLN A 204 7.78 -13.36 -15.32
C GLN A 204 7.13 -13.67 -13.97
N LEU A 205 7.45 -12.88 -12.94
CA LEU A 205 6.89 -13.02 -11.60
C LEU A 205 5.38 -12.85 -11.60
N THR A 206 4.89 -11.79 -12.24
CA THR A 206 3.48 -11.41 -12.17
C THR A 206 2.62 -12.25 -13.11
N SER A 207 3.18 -12.71 -14.25
CA SER A 207 2.55 -13.75 -15.08
C SER A 207 2.40 -15.09 -14.35
N ALA A 208 3.28 -15.39 -13.38
CA ALA A 208 3.15 -16.56 -12.52
C ALA A 208 2.16 -16.35 -11.35
N GLY A 209 1.55 -15.17 -11.22
CA GLY A 209 0.61 -14.83 -10.15
C GLY A 209 1.27 -14.50 -8.82
N LEU A 210 2.54 -14.06 -8.83
CA LEU A 210 3.24 -13.54 -7.66
C LEU A 210 3.11 -12.01 -7.62
N LEU A 211 2.92 -11.47 -6.42
CA LEU A 211 3.09 -10.05 -6.14
C LEU A 211 4.56 -9.71 -5.90
N VAL A 212 4.92 -8.44 -6.06
CA VAL A 212 6.28 -7.94 -5.87
C VAL A 212 6.31 -6.88 -4.77
N ALA A 213 7.27 -7.00 -3.86
CA ALA A 213 7.68 -5.95 -2.92
C ALA A 213 9.08 -5.46 -3.30
N SER A 214 9.31 -4.14 -3.24
CA SER A 214 10.56 -3.53 -3.67
C SER A 214 11.48 -3.21 -2.50
N ILE A 215 12.75 -3.55 -2.63
CA ILE A 215 13.80 -3.30 -1.62
C ILE A 215 14.83 -2.34 -2.21
N TYR A 216 15.28 -1.37 -1.43
CA TYR A 216 16.46 -0.56 -1.75
C TYR A 216 17.52 -0.76 -0.67
N SER A 217 18.72 -1.18 -1.06
CA SER A 217 19.85 -1.33 -0.13
C SER A 217 20.61 0.01 -0.03
N GLY A 218 20.12 0.86 0.86
CA GLY A 218 20.71 2.16 1.15
C GLY A 218 21.88 2.09 2.13
N ALA A 219 22.44 3.25 2.49
CA ALA A 219 23.59 3.38 3.38
C ALA A 219 23.46 2.55 4.66
N ASN A 220 24.46 1.71 4.90
CA ASN A 220 24.45 0.76 6.01
C ASN A 220 25.76 0.84 6.81
N GLY A 221 25.66 1.13 8.10
CA GLY A 221 26.80 1.29 9.00
C GLY A 221 27.44 -0.02 9.44
N THR A 222 26.79 -1.17 9.21
CA THR A 222 27.29 -2.50 9.58
C THR A 222 27.72 -3.33 8.37
N SER A 223 27.59 -2.79 7.15
CA SER A 223 28.12 -3.41 5.94
C SER A 223 29.65 -3.36 5.90
N LEU A 224 30.27 -4.43 5.39
CA LEU A 224 31.72 -4.48 5.11
C LEU A 224 32.15 -3.47 4.03
N VAL A 225 31.19 -2.92 3.28
CA VAL A 225 31.39 -1.88 2.27
C VAL A 225 30.87 -0.56 2.84
N ASN A 226 31.74 0.45 2.95
CA ASN A 226 31.28 1.81 3.23
C ASN A 226 30.56 2.37 1.98
N CYS A 227 29.24 2.34 2.01
CA CYS A 227 28.37 2.68 0.89
C CYS A 227 27.50 3.92 1.14
N GLY A 228 27.84 4.74 2.15
CA GLY A 228 27.20 6.02 2.43
C GLY A 228 27.30 6.45 3.89
N THR A 229 26.87 7.68 4.19
CA THR A 229 26.73 8.18 5.57
C THR A 229 25.29 8.01 6.05
N GLN A 230 25.07 7.68 7.32
CA GLN A 230 23.71 7.56 7.87
C GLN A 230 23.25 8.90 8.46
N ASP A 231 23.07 9.91 7.62
CA ASP A 231 22.49 11.22 7.98
C ASP A 231 21.22 11.56 7.17
N LEU A 232 20.52 12.63 7.55
CA LEU A 232 19.26 13.07 6.92
C LEU A 232 19.40 13.26 5.40
N THR A 233 20.49 13.89 4.96
CA THR A 233 20.72 14.23 3.55
C THR A 233 20.92 12.97 2.72
N GLN A 234 21.71 12.01 3.23
CA GLN A 234 21.86 10.73 2.56
C GLN A 234 20.54 9.97 2.47
N GLY A 235 19.69 10.05 3.50
CA GLY A 235 18.36 9.44 3.50
C GLY A 235 17.49 9.98 2.36
N GLN A 236 17.52 11.29 2.16
CA GLN A 236 16.81 11.94 1.08
C GLN A 236 17.36 11.54 -0.31
N LEU A 237 18.69 11.46 -0.46
CA LEU A 237 19.34 11.03 -1.69
C LEU A 237 18.97 9.58 -2.05
N ASP A 238 18.98 8.69 -1.06
CA ASP A 238 18.63 7.30 -1.22
C ASP A 238 17.15 7.13 -1.57
N GLY A 239 16.24 7.84 -0.89
CA GLY A 239 14.81 7.79 -1.20
C GLY A 239 14.50 8.25 -2.62
N ASN A 240 15.13 9.34 -3.08
CA ASN A 240 15.00 9.83 -4.46
C ASN A 240 15.57 8.86 -5.49
N SER A 241 16.70 8.21 -5.17
CA SER A 241 17.33 7.23 -6.03
C SER A 241 16.47 5.98 -6.17
N ALA A 242 15.92 5.49 -5.06
CA ALA A 242 15.02 4.34 -5.05
C ALA A 242 13.76 4.59 -5.88
N ALA A 243 13.13 5.76 -5.73
CA ALA A 243 11.97 6.15 -6.53
C ALA A 243 12.30 6.24 -8.03
N THR A 244 13.51 6.68 -8.38
CA THR A 244 13.98 6.73 -9.77
C THR A 244 14.13 5.33 -10.36
N LEU A 245 14.74 4.40 -9.62
CA LEU A 245 14.87 2.99 -10.02
C LEU A 245 13.50 2.31 -10.16
N ALA A 246 12.61 2.52 -9.19
CA ALA A 246 11.24 2.02 -9.19
C ALA A 246 10.48 2.47 -10.45
N ARG A 247 10.52 3.76 -10.78
CA ARG A 247 9.91 4.30 -12.01
C ARG A 247 10.51 3.69 -13.27
N ALA A 248 11.84 3.50 -13.31
CA ALA A 248 12.52 2.96 -14.48
C ALA A 248 12.04 1.55 -14.84
N ILE A 249 11.74 0.72 -13.84
CA ILE A 249 11.23 -0.64 -14.05
C ILE A 249 9.70 -0.70 -14.20
N GLY A 250 9.00 0.40 -13.93
CA GLY A 250 7.55 0.51 -14.11
C GLY A 250 6.73 0.23 -12.85
N GLN A 251 7.35 0.34 -11.67
CA GLN A 251 6.63 0.21 -10.40
C GLN A 251 5.56 1.33 -10.29
N PRO A 252 4.28 1.00 -10.03
CA PRO A 252 3.22 1.99 -9.89
C PRO A 252 3.40 2.90 -8.67
N ALA A 253 3.01 4.17 -8.78
CA ALA A 253 2.85 5.04 -7.61
C ALA A 253 1.81 4.46 -6.62
N GLY A 254 1.91 4.83 -5.35
CA GLY A 254 1.09 4.28 -4.27
C GLY A 254 1.57 2.92 -3.74
N THR A 255 2.61 2.33 -4.34
CA THR A 255 3.20 1.05 -3.88
C THR A 255 4.39 1.30 -2.96
N ALA A 256 4.87 0.27 -2.28
CA ALA A 256 5.91 0.38 -1.26
C ALA A 256 7.33 0.26 -1.80
N ILE A 257 8.25 0.98 -1.15
CA ILE A 257 9.69 0.75 -1.28
C ILE A 257 10.28 0.62 0.13
N TYR A 258 10.85 -0.55 0.43
CA TYR A 258 11.46 -0.84 1.71
C TYR A 258 12.95 -0.48 1.71
N LEU A 259 13.38 0.35 2.67
CA LEU A 259 14.78 0.54 2.98
C LEU A 259 15.33 -0.72 3.65
N GLY A 260 16.27 -1.39 3.00
CA GLY A 260 17.01 -2.53 3.55
C GLY A 260 18.07 -2.05 4.54
N MET A 261 17.69 -1.90 5.81
CA MET A 261 18.59 -1.49 6.88
C MET A 261 18.90 -2.70 7.78
N GLU A 262 20.07 -3.30 7.56
CA GLU A 262 20.60 -4.39 8.41
C GLU A 262 20.46 -4.06 9.91
N SER A 263 20.42 -5.09 10.75
CA SER A 263 20.27 -4.90 12.18
C SER A 263 21.44 -4.11 12.79
N ASP A 264 21.15 -3.48 13.93
CA ASP A 264 22.16 -2.93 14.84
C ASP A 264 22.94 -1.75 14.26
N GLN A 265 22.29 -0.89 13.49
CA GLN A 265 22.84 0.43 13.16
C GLN A 265 23.24 1.18 14.43
N THR A 266 24.54 1.49 14.55
CA THR A 266 25.14 2.14 15.72
C THR A 266 25.45 3.62 15.50
N HIS A 267 25.34 4.10 14.25
CA HIS A 267 25.69 5.47 13.92
C HIS A 267 24.69 6.46 14.54
N PRO A 268 25.10 7.47 15.33
CA PRO A 268 24.17 8.27 16.14
C PRO A 268 23.08 9.02 15.34
N SER A 269 23.29 9.28 14.05
CA SER A 269 22.33 9.95 13.17
C SER A 269 21.46 8.99 12.32
N TRP A 270 21.52 7.67 12.55
CA TRP A 270 20.76 6.70 11.75
C TRP A 270 19.24 6.96 11.75
N LEU A 271 18.68 7.48 12.85
CA LEU A 271 17.26 7.88 12.89
C LEU A 271 16.95 9.04 11.94
N ALA A 272 17.86 10.01 11.83
CA ALA A 272 17.72 11.11 10.89
C ALA A 272 17.82 10.61 9.43
N TYR A 273 18.68 9.62 9.17
CA TYR A 273 18.74 8.95 7.87
C TYR A 273 17.41 8.30 7.49
N VAL A 274 16.82 7.51 8.39
CA VAL A 274 15.50 6.92 8.17
C VAL A 274 14.44 8.00 7.94
N GLN A 275 14.44 9.08 8.73
CA GLN A 275 13.53 10.21 8.54
C GLN A 275 13.66 10.81 7.12
N GLY A 276 14.88 11.07 6.66
CA GLY A 276 15.13 11.62 5.32
C GLY A 276 14.65 10.70 4.21
N TRP A 277 14.87 9.38 4.37
CA TRP A 277 14.32 8.35 3.48
C TRP A 277 12.80 8.41 3.41
N THR A 278 12.11 8.41 4.57
CA THR A 278 10.65 8.41 4.60
C THR A 278 10.05 9.61 3.89
N GLN A 279 10.61 10.80 4.11
CA GLN A 279 10.17 12.03 3.47
C GLN A 279 10.38 11.99 1.95
N ALA A 280 11.54 11.55 1.49
CA ALA A 280 11.86 11.51 0.07
C ALA A 280 11.01 10.49 -0.68
N VAL A 281 10.83 9.28 -0.16
CA VAL A 281 10.00 8.25 -0.82
C VAL A 281 8.53 8.68 -0.90
N ALA A 282 7.99 9.22 0.20
CA ALA A 282 6.62 9.73 0.24
C ALA A 282 6.42 10.90 -0.75
N ALA A 283 7.37 11.84 -0.82
CA ALA A 283 7.32 12.96 -1.76
C ALA A 283 7.34 12.52 -3.24
N GLN A 284 7.85 11.32 -3.52
CA GLN A 284 7.87 10.72 -4.86
C GLN A 284 6.60 9.90 -5.18
N GLY A 285 5.63 9.86 -4.26
CA GLY A 285 4.34 9.19 -4.45
C GLY A 285 4.37 7.69 -4.13
N TYR A 286 5.38 7.20 -3.41
CA TYR A 286 5.46 5.80 -2.95
C TYR A 286 5.24 5.70 -1.44
N MET A 287 4.80 4.54 -0.96
CA MET A 287 4.71 4.25 0.47
C MET A 287 6.12 3.94 1.02
N PRO A 288 6.65 4.72 1.98
CA PRO A 288 7.93 4.39 2.58
C PRO A 288 7.78 3.10 3.41
N GLY A 289 8.76 2.21 3.30
CA GLY A 289 8.91 1.05 4.18
C GLY A 289 10.31 0.95 4.76
N VAL A 290 10.46 0.24 5.87
CA VAL A 290 11.76 -0.08 6.50
C VAL A 290 11.81 -1.55 6.88
N TYR A 291 12.89 -2.21 6.46
CA TYR A 291 13.30 -3.53 6.91
C TYR A 291 14.41 -3.38 7.95
N SER A 292 14.23 -3.97 9.14
CA SER A 292 15.26 -4.00 10.19
C SER A 292 14.91 -4.94 11.36
N SER A 293 15.75 -4.96 12.40
CA SER A 293 15.50 -5.72 13.63
C SER A 293 14.38 -5.11 14.47
N GLN A 294 13.77 -5.93 15.34
CA GLN A 294 12.68 -5.50 16.21
C GLN A 294 13.01 -4.23 17.02
N SER A 295 14.20 -4.16 17.61
CA SER A 295 14.62 -3.02 18.44
C SER A 295 14.64 -1.71 17.64
N GLN A 296 15.21 -1.72 16.43
CA GLN A 296 15.30 -0.52 15.59
C GLN A 296 13.94 -0.13 15.03
N LEU A 297 13.12 -1.10 14.61
CA LEU A 297 11.76 -0.82 14.16
C LEU A 297 10.92 -0.22 15.29
N THR A 298 11.07 -0.65 16.54
CA THR A 298 10.44 0.00 17.71
C THR A 298 10.93 1.42 17.89
N THR A 299 12.24 1.67 17.86
CA THR A 299 12.76 3.04 17.98
C THR A 299 12.27 3.97 16.87
N ILE A 300 12.13 3.47 15.64
CA ILE A 300 11.54 4.20 14.50
C ILE A 300 10.06 4.47 14.77
N HIS A 301 9.30 3.45 15.19
CA HIS A 301 7.86 3.56 15.44
C HIS A 301 7.53 4.58 16.53
N GLU A 302 8.37 4.68 17.56
CA GLU A 302 8.22 5.66 18.64
C GLU A 302 8.48 7.12 18.20
N GLN A 303 8.99 7.35 16.99
CA GLN A 303 9.17 8.70 16.47
C GLN A 303 7.84 9.32 16.02
N PRO A 304 7.64 10.64 16.18
CA PRO A 304 6.42 11.32 15.72
C PRO A 304 6.10 11.12 14.22
N TRP A 305 7.13 10.89 13.40
CA TRP A 305 7.01 10.64 11.96
C TRP A 305 6.87 9.14 11.60
N GLY A 306 6.99 8.23 12.57
CA GLY A 306 6.94 6.78 12.36
C GLY A 306 5.53 6.16 12.45
N LEU A 307 4.53 6.86 12.96
CA LEU A 307 3.29 6.25 13.45
C LEU A 307 2.17 6.03 12.42
N SER A 308 2.12 6.76 11.29
CA SER A 308 0.91 6.76 10.43
C SER A 308 1.10 6.41 8.94
N HIS A 309 2.34 6.33 8.43
CA HIS A 309 2.57 6.17 6.97
C HIS A 309 3.71 5.21 6.60
N LEU A 310 4.37 4.60 7.59
CA LEU A 310 5.54 3.75 7.38
C LEU A 310 5.14 2.27 7.42
N LEU A 311 5.61 1.51 6.43
CA LEU A 311 5.46 0.05 6.42
C LEU A 311 6.67 -0.61 7.09
N TYR A 312 6.40 -1.56 7.98
CA TYR A 312 7.43 -2.21 8.79
C TYR A 312 7.61 -3.66 8.35
N TRP A 313 8.86 -4.02 8.03
CA TRP A 313 9.28 -5.38 7.72
C TRP A 313 10.29 -5.87 8.77
N LEU A 314 9.81 -6.75 9.66
CA LEU A 314 10.62 -7.31 10.74
C LEU A 314 11.63 -8.34 10.23
N ALA A 315 12.89 -8.18 10.59
CA ALA A 315 13.94 -9.19 10.45
C ALA A 315 14.08 -9.97 11.77
N GLN A 316 13.56 -11.20 11.82
CA GLN A 316 13.72 -12.07 13.00
C GLN A 316 13.55 -13.55 12.66
N TRP A 317 14.66 -14.26 12.51
CA TRP A 317 14.68 -15.68 12.13
C TRP A 317 14.35 -16.61 13.31
N THR A 318 13.07 -16.85 13.54
CA THR A 318 12.60 -17.70 14.66
C THR A 318 12.28 -19.14 14.27
N HIS A 319 12.30 -19.45 12.97
CA HIS A 319 11.87 -20.74 12.45
C HIS A 319 12.89 -21.35 11.48
N PRO A 320 12.99 -22.69 11.40
CA PRO A 320 13.95 -23.38 10.55
C PRO A 320 13.48 -23.55 9.09
N GLY A 321 12.23 -23.22 8.77
CA GLY A 321 11.63 -23.45 7.46
C GLY A 321 10.25 -22.81 7.33
N ALA A 322 9.74 -22.77 6.09
CA ALA A 322 8.45 -22.17 5.79
C ALA A 322 7.31 -22.88 6.54
N ILE A 323 6.36 -22.12 7.06
CA ILE A 323 5.20 -22.63 7.81
C ILE A 323 3.94 -22.36 7.00
N THR A 324 3.02 -23.33 6.96
CA THR A 324 1.70 -23.20 6.30
C THR A 324 0.59 -23.55 7.30
N PRO A 325 -0.37 -22.65 7.58
CA PRO A 325 -0.48 -21.28 7.05
C PRO A 325 0.67 -20.39 7.51
N ALA A 326 0.97 -19.32 6.75
CA ALA A 326 2.07 -18.42 7.10
C ALA A 326 1.82 -17.78 8.47
N PRO A 327 2.86 -17.59 9.29
CA PRO A 327 2.71 -16.88 10.55
C PRO A 327 2.42 -15.40 10.27
N CYS A 328 1.76 -14.71 11.21
CA CYS A 328 1.44 -13.31 11.01
C CYS A 328 2.50 -12.39 11.61
N PRO A 329 3.02 -11.40 10.85
CA PRO A 329 3.96 -10.41 11.38
C PRO A 329 3.50 -9.75 12.69
N SER A 330 2.19 -9.47 12.80
CA SER A 330 1.58 -8.86 13.99
C SER A 330 1.65 -9.70 15.27
N THR A 331 1.91 -11.00 15.19
CA THR A 331 2.14 -11.83 16.39
C THR A 331 3.51 -11.59 17.00
N MET A 332 4.45 -11.05 16.23
CA MET A 332 5.80 -10.70 16.70
C MET A 332 5.95 -9.21 16.95
N LEU A 333 5.41 -8.38 16.05
CA LEU A 333 5.44 -6.94 16.15
C LEU A 333 4.13 -6.38 15.59
N SER A 334 3.26 -5.87 16.46
CA SER A 334 1.84 -5.61 16.16
C SER A 334 1.59 -4.68 14.95
N TYR A 335 2.52 -3.76 14.68
CA TYR A 335 2.48 -2.82 13.56
C TYR A 335 3.30 -3.28 12.33
N ALA A 336 3.99 -4.42 12.41
CA ALA A 336 4.66 -5.02 11.26
C ALA A 336 3.64 -5.51 10.23
N ARG A 337 3.98 -5.31 8.95
CA ARG A 337 3.22 -5.80 7.80
C ARG A 337 3.93 -6.93 7.08
N MET A 338 5.24 -7.02 7.24
CA MET A 338 6.05 -8.14 6.75
C MET A 338 6.98 -8.66 7.86
N TRP A 339 7.34 -9.93 7.76
CA TRP A 339 8.27 -10.57 8.68
C TRP A 339 9.13 -11.60 7.93
N GLN A 340 10.44 -11.38 7.89
CA GLN A 340 11.43 -12.38 7.49
C GLN A 340 11.67 -13.32 8.68
N TYR A 341 11.11 -14.52 8.59
CA TYR A 341 11.03 -15.45 9.72
C TYR A 341 11.91 -16.69 9.57
N VAL A 342 12.44 -16.92 8.36
CA VAL A 342 13.47 -17.93 8.05
C VAL A 342 14.54 -17.29 7.19
N GLY A 343 15.80 -17.49 7.56
CA GLY A 343 16.95 -16.98 6.82
C GLY A 343 17.77 -18.13 6.25
N ASN A 344 18.57 -17.86 5.23
CA ASN A 344 19.49 -18.79 4.59
C ASN A 344 18.82 -20.11 4.14
N SER A 345 17.67 -19.99 3.48
CA SER A 345 16.93 -21.12 2.94
C SER A 345 17.19 -21.32 1.45
N SER A 346 16.56 -22.34 0.88
CA SER A 346 16.60 -22.58 -0.56
C SER A 346 15.27 -23.14 -1.05
N MET A 347 14.82 -22.66 -2.21
CA MET A 347 13.63 -23.15 -2.90
C MET A 347 13.88 -23.12 -4.40
N CYS A 348 13.42 -24.13 -5.13
CA CYS A 348 13.60 -24.20 -6.59
C CYS A 348 15.07 -24.00 -7.03
N ASN A 349 16.03 -24.59 -6.28
CA ASN A 349 17.48 -24.44 -6.48
C ASN A 349 18.01 -23.00 -6.40
N THR A 350 17.28 -22.11 -5.73
CA THR A 350 17.63 -20.70 -5.56
C THR A 350 17.71 -20.38 -4.07
N ALA A 351 18.74 -19.63 -3.69
CA ALA A 351 18.88 -19.13 -2.32
C ALA A 351 17.80 -18.08 -2.05
N ILE A 352 17.08 -18.27 -0.95
CA ILE A 352 15.97 -17.42 -0.54
C ILE A 352 15.94 -17.25 0.97
N ASP A 353 15.36 -16.15 1.42
CA ASP A 353 14.82 -16.03 2.76
C ASP A 353 13.29 -16.13 2.70
N VAL A 354 12.67 -16.66 3.76
CA VAL A 354 11.21 -16.83 3.81
C VAL A 354 10.58 -15.72 4.62
N ASN A 355 9.57 -15.12 4.02
CA ASN A 355 8.80 -14.02 4.57
C ASN A 355 7.35 -14.39 4.74
N SER A 356 6.71 -13.70 5.68
CA SER A 356 5.26 -13.63 5.76
C SER A 356 4.82 -12.18 5.61
N ALA A 357 3.61 -11.98 5.08
CA ALA A 357 2.99 -10.66 5.02
C ALA A 357 1.55 -10.74 5.54
N GLN A 358 1.16 -9.76 6.34
CA GLN A 358 -0.23 -9.56 6.73
C GLN A 358 -0.91 -8.66 5.70
N GLY A 359 -1.66 -9.30 4.79
CA GLY A 359 -2.17 -8.65 3.59
C GLY A 359 -1.05 -8.37 2.58
N THR A 360 -1.39 -7.59 1.55
CA THR A 360 -0.51 -7.31 0.40
C THR A 360 -0.30 -5.81 0.18
N VAL A 361 -0.46 -5.01 1.24
CA VAL A 361 -0.36 -3.55 1.18
C VAL A 361 1.02 -3.14 0.66
N GLY A 362 1.03 -2.29 -0.36
CA GLY A 362 2.25 -1.79 -0.97
C GLY A 362 2.93 -2.75 -1.95
N MET A 363 2.44 -3.98 -2.08
CA MET A 363 2.90 -4.90 -3.12
C MET A 363 2.26 -4.58 -4.48
N TRP A 364 2.88 -5.03 -5.57
CA TRP A 364 2.45 -4.67 -6.93
C TRP A 364 2.65 -5.80 -7.93
N SER A 365 2.01 -5.69 -9.10
CA SER A 365 2.02 -6.69 -10.18
C SER A 365 1.99 -6.08 -11.56
#